data_AF-A0A9E4PMG0-F1
#
_entry.id   AF-A0A9E4PMG0-F1
#
_cell.length_a   1.000
_cell.length_b   1.000
_cell.length_c   1.000
_cell.angle_alpha   90.00
_cell.angle_beta   90.00
_cell.angle_gamma   90.00
#
_symmetry.space_group_name_H-M   'P 1'
#
loop_
_entity.id
_entity.type
_entity.pdbx_description
1 polymer ?
#
loop_
_entity_poly.entity_id
_entity_poly.type
_entity_poly.pdbx_seq_one_letter_code
_entity_poly.pdbx_strand_id
1 'polypeptide(L)'
;MPAYVLDASALLALLHGESGADVVEPLLRESVVSSVNWSEVFQRALSWGAETQGLREDFEFLGLRVLPFTTDDAESTARLWSSTRNFGLSLGDRACLSLAQALNLPAVTADRRWAGLRVGIQIQMIR
;
A
#
# COMPACT_ATOMS: atom_id res chain seq x y z
N MET A 1 -10.08 6.42 -13.26
CA MET A 1 -9.64 7.12 -12.03
C MET A 1 -9.37 6.04 -10.99
N PRO A 2 -8.41 6.22 -10.06
CA PRO A 2 -8.17 5.19 -9.05
C PRO A 2 -9.33 5.11 -8.06
N ALA A 3 -9.62 3.92 -7.57
CA ALA A 3 -10.62 3.62 -6.56
C ALA A 3 -9.99 3.12 -5.24
N TYR A 4 -8.74 2.68 -5.24
CA TYR A 4 -8.07 2.11 -4.07
C TYR A 4 -6.61 2.55 -3.95
N VAL A 5 -6.12 2.62 -2.71
CA VAL A 5 -4.69 2.72 -2.41
C VAL A 5 -4.23 1.43 -1.76
N LEU A 6 -3.27 0.75 -2.36
CA LEU A 6 -2.75 -0.51 -1.83
C LEU A 6 -1.54 -0.26 -0.93
N ASP A 7 -1.56 -0.89 0.22
CA ASP A 7 -0.38 -1.05 1.06
C ASP A 7 0.55 -2.14 0.49
N ALA A 8 1.83 -2.11 0.88
CA ALA A 8 2.82 -3.10 0.49
C ALA A 8 2.39 -4.52 0.89
N SER A 9 1.81 -4.69 2.08
CA SER A 9 1.38 -6.00 2.57
C SER A 9 0.28 -6.63 1.70
N ALA A 10 -0.57 -5.84 1.04
CA ALA A 10 -1.59 -6.34 0.13
C ALA A 10 -0.97 -6.85 -1.19
N LEU A 11 -0.04 -6.09 -1.77
CA LEU A 11 0.70 -6.51 -2.97
C LEU A 11 1.58 -7.73 -2.71
N LEU A 12 2.18 -7.83 -1.53
CA LEU A 12 3.01 -8.97 -1.14
C LEU A 12 2.18 -10.24 -0.94
N ALA A 13 0.96 -10.11 -0.39
CA ALA A 13 0.04 -11.24 -0.30
C ALA A 13 -0.31 -11.79 -1.68
N LEU A 14 -0.52 -10.92 -2.68
CA LEU A 14 -0.73 -11.32 -4.07
C LEU A 14 0.51 -12.02 -4.66
N LEU A 15 1.70 -11.41 -4.53
CA LEU A 15 2.95 -11.98 -5.06
C LEU A 15 3.24 -13.39 -4.54
N HIS A 16 2.85 -13.66 -3.30
CA HIS A 16 3.06 -14.95 -2.67
C HIS A 16 1.92 -15.95 -2.84
N GLY A 17 0.80 -15.57 -3.47
CA GLY A 17 -0.40 -16.40 -3.49
C GLY A 17 -0.93 -16.69 -2.08
N GLU A 18 -0.74 -15.76 -1.14
CA GLU A 18 -1.24 -15.89 0.22
C GLU A 18 -2.76 -15.63 0.27
N SER A 19 -3.38 -15.97 1.40
CA SER A 19 -4.78 -15.60 1.67
C SER A 19 -5.00 -14.10 1.43
N GLY A 20 -6.07 -13.74 0.70
CA GLY A 20 -6.39 -12.37 0.32
C GLY A 20 -5.85 -11.96 -1.05
N ALA A 21 -5.01 -12.78 -1.71
CA ALA A 21 -4.55 -12.54 -3.07
C ALA A 21 -5.72 -12.40 -4.07
N ASP A 22 -6.73 -13.25 -3.93
CA ASP A 22 -7.98 -13.27 -4.71
C ASP A 22 -8.80 -11.99 -4.55
N VAL A 23 -8.64 -11.28 -3.44
CA VAL A 23 -9.25 -9.98 -3.20
C VAL A 23 -8.45 -8.85 -3.86
N VAL A 24 -7.11 -8.96 -3.89
CA VAL A 24 -6.22 -7.89 -4.39
C VAL A 24 -6.11 -7.89 -5.90
N GLU A 25 -5.98 -9.05 -6.53
CA GLU A 25 -5.82 -9.19 -7.99
C GLU A 25 -6.86 -8.39 -8.81
N PRO A 26 -8.19 -8.49 -8.56
CA PRO A 26 -9.17 -7.72 -9.33
C PRO A 26 -9.10 -6.20 -9.08
N LEU A 27 -8.50 -5.75 -7.96
CA LEU A 27 -8.41 -4.33 -7.60
C LEU A 27 -7.24 -3.62 -8.29
N LEU A 28 -6.23 -4.35 -8.75
CA LEU A 28 -4.99 -3.78 -9.29
C LEU A 28 -5.25 -2.71 -10.36
N ARG A 29 -6.18 -2.97 -11.27
CA ARG A 29 -6.52 -2.08 -12.40
C ARG A 29 -7.02 -0.70 -11.97
N GLU A 30 -7.62 -0.62 -10.79
CA GLU A 30 -8.16 0.61 -10.23
C GLU A 30 -7.34 1.11 -9.03
N SER A 31 -6.15 0.57 -8.85
CA SER A 31 -5.33 0.85 -7.67
C SER A 31 -4.16 1.77 -7.96
N VAL A 32 -3.73 2.47 -6.91
CA VAL A 32 -2.45 3.16 -6.85
C VAL A 32 -1.66 2.67 -5.64
N VAL A 33 -0.35 2.85 -5.68
CA VAL A 33 0.56 2.59 -4.55
C VAL A 33 1.56 3.73 -4.43
N SER A 34 1.91 4.13 -3.21
CA SER A 34 2.99 5.11 -2.99
C SER A 34 4.35 4.49 -3.36
N SER A 35 5.28 5.27 -3.90
CA SER A 35 6.64 4.81 -4.18
C SER A 35 7.37 4.32 -2.91
N VAL A 36 6.95 4.77 -1.71
CA VAL A 36 7.46 4.25 -0.43
C VAL A 36 7.02 2.79 -0.23
N ASN A 37 5.74 2.49 -0.42
CA ASN A 37 5.21 1.13 -0.30
C ASN A 37 5.75 0.24 -1.44
N TRP A 38 5.92 0.79 -2.65
CA TRP A 38 6.56 0.07 -3.75
C TRP A 38 8.02 -0.32 -3.42
N SER A 39 8.78 0.55 -2.76
CA SER A 39 10.14 0.23 -2.28
C SER A 39 10.16 -0.98 -1.35
N GLU A 40 9.18 -1.08 -0.44
CA GLU A 40 9.03 -2.25 0.43
C GLU A 40 8.68 -3.51 -0.35
N VAL A 41 7.76 -3.43 -1.32
CA VAL A 41 7.41 -4.56 -2.19
C VAL A 41 8.65 -5.07 -2.92
N PHE A 42 9.40 -4.16 -3.55
CA PHE A 42 10.59 -4.49 -4.32
C PHE A 42 11.71 -5.07 -3.44
N GLN A 43 11.95 -4.47 -2.27
CA GLN A 43 12.92 -4.99 -1.29
C GLN A 43 12.56 -6.41 -0.85
N ARG A 44 11.27 -6.68 -0.60
CA ARG A 44 10.80 -8.00 -0.20
C ARG A 44 10.97 -9.02 -1.30
N ALA A 45 10.62 -8.68 -2.54
CA ALA A 45 10.86 -9.53 -3.71
C ALA A 45 12.35 -9.90 -3.84
N LEU A 46 13.25 -8.93 -3.69
CA LEU A 46 14.70 -9.17 -3.67
C LEU A 46 15.11 -10.11 -2.52
N SER A 47 14.57 -9.91 -1.32
CA SER A 47 14.90 -10.72 -0.15
C SER A 47 14.52 -12.19 -0.30
N TRP A 48 13.58 -12.50 -1.19
CA TRP A 48 13.13 -13.86 -1.50
C TRP A 48 13.88 -14.47 -2.69
N GLY A 49 14.79 -13.73 -3.32
CA GLY A 49 15.50 -14.17 -4.52
C GLY A 49 14.62 -14.22 -5.77
N ALA A 50 13.52 -13.46 -5.80
CA ALA A 50 12.71 -13.33 -7.01
C ALA A 50 13.46 -12.58 -8.11
N GLU A 51 13.19 -12.92 -9.37
CA GLU A 51 13.60 -12.09 -10.50
C GLU A 51 12.80 -10.79 -10.46
N THR A 52 13.50 -9.66 -10.37
CA THR A 52 12.86 -8.35 -10.22
C THR A 52 12.95 -7.50 -11.48
N GLN A 53 13.70 -7.95 -12.49
CA GLN A 53 13.67 -7.35 -13.81
C GLN A 53 12.26 -7.47 -14.40
N GLY A 54 11.64 -6.33 -14.73
CA GLY A 54 10.27 -6.30 -15.28
C GLY A 54 9.16 -6.28 -14.24
N LEU A 55 9.46 -6.43 -12.95
CA LEU A 55 8.43 -6.56 -11.91
C LEU A 55 7.48 -5.34 -11.88
N ARG A 56 8.03 -4.13 -12.03
CA ARG A 56 7.21 -2.93 -12.04
C ARG A 56 6.31 -2.90 -13.29
N GLU A 57 6.89 -3.21 -14.44
CA GLU A 57 6.22 -3.22 -15.73
C GLU A 57 5.06 -4.22 -15.75
N ASP A 58 5.23 -5.40 -15.12
CA ASP A 58 4.18 -6.40 -14.98
C ASP A 58 2.99 -5.88 -14.16
N PHE A 59 3.24 -5.21 -13.03
CA PHE A 59 2.19 -4.58 -12.24
C PHE A 59 1.52 -3.41 -12.95
N GLU A 60 2.29 -2.59 -13.67
CA GLU A 60 1.77 -1.49 -14.48
C GLU A 60 0.92 -2.00 -15.64
N PHE A 61 1.29 -3.15 -16.23
CA PHE A 61 0.49 -3.82 -17.26
C PHE A 61 -0.86 -4.31 -16.72
N LEU A 62 -0.90 -4.77 -15.46
CA LEU A 62 -2.15 -5.10 -14.75
C LEU A 62 -2.96 -3.85 -14.33
N GLY A 63 -2.41 -2.65 -14.54
CA GLY A 63 -3.06 -1.36 -14.33
C GLY A 63 -2.76 -0.70 -12.99
N LEU A 64 -1.89 -1.28 -12.16
CA LEU A 64 -1.40 -0.64 -10.94
C LEU A 64 -0.58 0.59 -11.32
N ARG A 65 -0.74 1.69 -10.59
CA ARG A 65 0.09 2.89 -10.79
C ARG A 65 0.89 3.22 -9.55
N VAL A 66 2.21 3.32 -9.70
CA VAL A 66 3.10 3.80 -8.64
C VAL A 66 3.13 5.34 -8.67
N LEU A 67 2.72 5.97 -7.58
CA LEU A 67 2.73 7.41 -7.43
C LEU A 67 3.99 7.89 -6.69
N PRO A 68 4.58 9.03 -7.07
CA PRO A 68 5.76 9.57 -6.40
C PRO A 68 5.42 9.99 -4.96
N PHE A 69 6.40 9.88 -4.06
CA PHE A 69 6.33 10.42 -2.71
C PHE A 69 7.00 11.80 -2.68
N THR A 70 6.17 12.84 -2.59
CA THR A 70 6.59 14.24 -2.64
C THR A 70 6.88 14.81 -1.25
N THR A 71 7.32 16.06 -1.19
CA THR A 71 7.48 16.80 0.08
C THR A 71 6.15 16.95 0.83
N ASP A 72 5.05 17.20 0.12
CA ASP A 72 3.72 17.35 0.73
C ASP A 72 3.23 16.02 1.32
N ASP A 73 3.53 14.91 0.65
CA ASP A 73 3.27 13.57 1.16
C ASP A 73 4.11 13.29 2.42
N ALA A 74 5.38 13.72 2.42
CA ALA A 74 6.28 13.54 3.56
C ALA A 74 5.75 14.22 4.83
N GLU A 75 5.31 15.48 4.71
CA GLU A 75 4.75 16.19 5.85
C GLU A 75 3.42 15.60 6.32
N SER A 76 2.53 15.24 5.38
CA SER A 76 1.22 14.64 5.69
C SER A 76 1.38 13.28 6.38
N THR A 77 2.31 12.46 5.87
CA THR A 77 2.73 11.19 6.46
C THR A 77 3.29 11.38 7.88
N ALA A 78 4.09 12.43 8.11
CA ALA A 78 4.63 12.74 9.43
C ALA A 78 3.53 13.18 10.42
N ARG A 79 2.55 13.97 9.98
CA ARG A 79 1.42 14.43 10.82
C ARG A 79 0.58 13.26 11.36
N LEU A 80 0.46 12.17 10.60
CA LEU A 80 -0.21 10.93 11.04
C LEU A 80 0.49 10.21 12.20
N TRP A 81 1.76 10.50 12.50
CA TRP A 81 2.47 9.82 13.59
C TRP A 81 1.78 9.98 14.94
N SER A 82 1.29 11.18 15.25
CA SER A 82 0.67 11.49 16.54
C SER A 82 -0.55 10.60 16.85
N SER A 83 -1.39 10.32 15.85
CA SER A 83 -2.60 9.50 15.97
C SER A 83 -2.35 8.00 15.79
N THR A 84 -1.21 7.61 15.20
CA THR A 84 -0.90 6.21 14.87
C THR A 84 0.23 5.59 15.71
N ARG A 85 0.96 6.38 16.51
CA ARG A 85 2.11 5.90 17.30
C ARG A 85 1.79 4.74 18.25
N ASN A 86 0.58 4.71 18.81
CA ASN A 86 0.15 3.64 19.71
C ASN A 86 -0.14 2.31 18.99
N PHE A 87 -0.27 2.34 17.67
CA PHE A 87 -0.48 1.16 16.82
C PHE A 87 0.84 0.61 16.25
N GLY A 88 1.96 1.29 16.49
CA GLY A 88 3.28 0.85 16.01
C GLY A 88 3.45 0.91 14.49
N LEU A 89 2.71 1.80 13.81
CA LEU A 89 2.79 1.92 12.35
C LEU A 89 4.18 2.40 11.88
N SER A 90 4.65 1.82 10.79
CA SER A 90 5.88 2.18 10.10
C SER A 90 5.74 3.48 9.29
N LEU A 91 6.82 3.91 8.64
CA LEU A 91 6.76 4.99 7.65
C LEU A 91 5.91 4.59 6.43
N GLY A 92 6.08 3.36 5.93
CA GLY A 92 5.32 2.84 4.78
C GLY A 92 3.82 2.78 5.07
N ASP A 93 3.45 2.37 6.27
CA ASP A 93 2.05 2.35 6.69
C ASP A 93 1.42 3.75 6.63
N ARG A 94 2.10 4.73 7.23
CA ARG A 94 1.62 6.11 7.23
C ARG A 94 1.65 6.74 5.84
N ALA A 95 2.60 6.35 4.98
CA ALA A 95 2.66 6.84 3.60
C ALA A 95 1.44 6.36 2.79
N CYS A 96 1.07 5.08 2.93
CA CYS A 96 -0.15 4.55 2.32
C CYS A 96 -1.41 5.25 2.85
N LEU A 97 -1.54 5.40 4.17
CA LEU A 97 -2.67 6.09 4.79
C LEU A 97 -2.77 7.56 4.35
N SER A 98 -1.63 8.27 4.29
CA SER A 98 -1.57 9.66 3.84
C SER A 98 -2.00 9.80 2.37
N LEU A 99 -1.54 8.89 1.51
CA LEU A 99 -1.93 8.89 0.10
C LEU A 99 -3.44 8.62 -0.06
N ALA A 100 -3.98 7.67 0.71
CA ALA A 100 -5.40 7.37 0.72
C ALA A 100 -6.25 8.55 1.22
N GLN A 101 -5.78 9.29 2.23
CA GLN A 101 -6.40 10.54 2.67
C GLN A 101 -6.37 11.61 1.57
N ALA A 102 -5.22 11.82 0.92
CA ALA A 102 -5.07 12.84 -0.13
C ALA A 102 -5.98 12.58 -1.33
N LEU A 103 -6.18 11.32 -1.69
CA LEU A 103 -7.05 10.92 -2.80
C LEU A 103 -8.50 10.69 -2.40
N ASN A 104 -8.81 10.72 -1.10
CA ASN A 104 -10.11 10.34 -0.52
C ASN A 104 -10.56 8.95 -1.00
N LEU A 105 -9.65 7.97 -0.91
CA LEU A 105 -9.88 6.59 -1.34
C LEU A 105 -9.71 5.61 -0.16
N PRO A 106 -10.34 4.43 -0.22
CA PRO A 106 -10.06 3.35 0.72
C PRO A 106 -8.60 2.88 0.62
N ALA A 107 -7.98 2.60 1.77
CA ALA A 107 -6.70 1.93 1.86
C ALA A 107 -6.90 0.42 2.04
N VAL A 108 -6.19 -0.40 1.27
CA VAL A 108 -6.29 -1.87 1.28
C VAL A 108 -5.01 -2.45 1.85
N THR A 109 -5.12 -3.30 2.88
CA THR A 109 -3.96 -3.85 3.61
C THR A 109 -4.20 -5.28 4.08
N ALA A 110 -3.10 -6.00 4.32
CA ALA A 110 -3.08 -7.27 5.04
C ALA A 110 -2.60 -7.12 6.50
N ASP A 111 -2.20 -5.92 6.95
CA ASP A 111 -1.71 -5.69 8.31
C ASP A 111 -2.85 -5.50 9.31
N ARG A 112 -3.02 -6.50 10.19
CA ARG A 112 -4.04 -6.50 11.26
C ARG A 112 -3.86 -5.38 12.29
N ARG A 113 -2.69 -4.75 12.39
CA ARG A 113 -2.48 -3.58 13.26
C ARG A 113 -3.35 -2.40 12.84
N TRP A 114 -3.79 -2.37 11.58
CA TRP A 114 -4.67 -1.35 11.07
C TRP A 114 -6.14 -1.54 11.50
N ALA A 115 -6.47 -2.71 12.06
CA ALA A 115 -7.81 -2.98 12.56
C ALA A 115 -8.20 -1.97 13.65
N GLY A 116 -9.28 -1.23 13.41
CA GLY A 116 -9.80 -0.24 14.35
C GLY A 116 -9.11 1.13 14.31
N LEU A 117 -8.18 1.36 13.38
CA LEU A 117 -7.65 2.71 13.12
C LEU A 117 -8.78 3.68 12.73
N ARG A 118 -8.73 4.88 13.29
CA ARG A 118 -9.65 5.98 12.97
C ARG A 118 -8.88 7.14 12.37
N VAL A 119 -8.67 7.08 11.07
CA VAL A 119 -7.86 8.05 10.31
C VAL A 119 -8.66 8.76 9.21
N GLY A 120 -10.00 8.74 9.29
CA GLY A 120 -10.85 9.52 8.39
C GLY A 120 -10.99 8.98 6.96
N ILE A 121 -10.49 7.76 6.71
CA ILE A 121 -10.67 7.01 5.47
C ILE A 121 -11.13 5.59 5.79
N GLN A 122 -11.72 4.93 4.80
CA GLN A 122 -12.05 3.51 4.90
C GLN A 122 -10.76 2.68 4.83
N ILE A 123 -10.66 1.67 5.71
CA ILE A 123 -9.61 0.65 5.65
C ILE A 123 -10.28 -0.66 5.29
N GLN A 124 -9.78 -1.30 4.24
CA GLN A 124 -10.21 -2.60 3.75
C GLN A 124 -9.15 -3.65 4.08
N MET A 125 -9.48 -4.53 5.02
CA MET A 125 -8.67 -5.69 5.34
C MET A 125 -8.89 -6.78 4.30
N ILE A 126 -7.81 -7.41 3.82
CA ILE A 126 -7.93 -8.55 2.88
C ILE A 126 -7.98 -9.91 3.60
N ARG A 127 -7.68 -9.97 4.92
CA ARG A 127 -7.69 -11.17 5.79
C ARG A 127 -7.50 -10.85 7.28
#